data_AF-A0A7J4QIQ4-F1
#
_entry.id   AF-A0A7J4QIQ4-F1
#
_cell.length_a   1.000
_cell.length_b   1.000
_cell.length_c   1.000
_cell.angle_alpha   90.00
_cell.angle_beta   90.00
_cell.angle_gamma   90.00
#
_symmetry.space_group_name_H-M   'P 1'
#
loop_
_entity.id
_entity.type
_entity.pdbx_description
1 polymer ?
#
loop_
_entity_poly.entity_id
_entity_poly.type
_entity_poly.pdbx_seq_one_letter_code
_entity_poly.pdbx_strand_id
1 'polypeptide(L)'
;MPENPNGPKITTCVKCGQVKPHHAKQMCQKCYKRLYFKPKMIICKNCGRERPHKAYGLCGTCHIKLHHYETTKAFNYRKWHNISLELYRQKTKKCFLCGFDKIVELHHIDSDHKNNAPDNFMGLCPNHHKMLHDIRYSDEIKKQIEEKLKKS
;
A
#
# COMPACT_ATOMS: atom_id res chain seq x y z
N MET A 1 13.07 -14.42 -34.20
CA MET A 1 11.81 -14.56 -33.44
C MET A 1 10.69 -14.04 -34.33
N PRO A 2 9.61 -14.80 -34.58
CA PRO A 2 8.53 -14.32 -35.43
C PRO A 2 7.81 -13.14 -34.75
N GLU A 3 7.65 -12.05 -35.48
CA GLU A 3 6.90 -10.88 -35.00
C GLU A 3 5.43 -11.27 -34.81
N ASN A 4 4.84 -10.92 -33.66
CA ASN A 4 3.42 -11.17 -33.39
C ASN A 4 2.57 -10.29 -34.34
N PRO A 5 1.83 -10.87 -35.30
CA PRO A 5 1.08 -10.10 -36.29
C PRO A 5 -0.09 -9.31 -35.68
N ASN A 6 -0.50 -9.65 -34.45
CA ASN A 6 -1.50 -8.92 -33.68
C ASN A 6 -0.88 -7.93 -32.67
N GLY A 7 0.43 -7.72 -32.73
CA GLY A 7 1.13 -6.77 -31.90
C GLY A 7 0.71 -5.32 -32.20
N PRO A 8 0.76 -4.41 -31.22
CA PRO A 8 0.45 -3.01 -31.47
C PRO A 8 1.47 -2.42 -32.45
N LYS A 9 0.98 -1.91 -33.58
CA LYS A 9 1.81 -1.32 -34.63
C LYS A 9 2.72 -0.24 -34.03
N ILE A 10 4.03 -0.41 -34.16
CA ILE A 10 5.01 0.59 -33.70
C ILE A 10 5.12 1.65 -34.79
N THR A 11 4.78 2.89 -34.47
CA THR A 11 4.91 4.01 -35.42
C THR A 11 5.09 5.33 -34.67
N THR A 12 5.39 6.39 -35.41
CA THR A 12 5.63 7.73 -34.88
C THR A 12 4.31 8.33 -34.39
N CYS A 13 4.25 8.68 -33.10
CA CYS A 13 3.08 9.35 -32.52
C CYS A 13 2.94 10.78 -33.05
N VAL A 14 1.80 11.12 -33.65
CA VAL A 14 1.54 12.46 -34.22
C VAL A 14 1.59 13.60 -33.18
N LYS A 15 1.43 13.29 -31.88
CA LYS A 15 1.43 14.31 -30.83
C LYS A 15 2.78 14.51 -30.13
N CYS A 16 3.59 13.47 -29.98
CA CYS A 16 4.86 13.57 -29.24
C CYS A 16 6.10 13.23 -30.06
N GLY A 17 5.94 12.85 -31.34
CA GLY A 17 7.05 12.53 -32.26
C GLY A 17 7.83 11.26 -31.93
N GLN A 18 7.52 10.57 -30.84
CA GLN A 18 8.25 9.36 -30.42
C GLN A 18 7.73 8.12 -31.14
N VAL A 19 8.66 7.25 -31.55
CA VAL A 19 8.38 5.93 -32.14
C VAL A 19 8.01 4.95 -31.02
N LYS A 20 6.72 4.62 -30.89
CA LYS A 20 6.18 3.79 -29.81
C LYS A 20 4.99 2.97 -30.31
N PRO A 21 4.54 1.95 -29.54
CA PRO A 21 3.29 1.27 -29.82
C PRO A 21 2.13 2.25 -29.97
N HIS A 22 1.52 2.22 -31.14
CA HIS A 22 0.39 3.07 -31.49
C HIS A 22 -0.89 2.51 -30.87
N HIS A 23 -1.77 3.41 -30.43
CA HIS A 23 -3.07 3.05 -29.89
C HIS A 23 -4.17 3.41 -30.90
N ALA A 24 -4.75 4.60 -30.77
CA ALA A 24 -5.80 5.10 -31.65
C ALA A 24 -5.49 6.53 -32.10
N LYS A 25 -6.03 6.94 -33.25
CA LYS A 25 -5.86 8.28 -33.85
C LYS A 25 -4.39 8.67 -34.12
N GLN A 26 -3.56 7.72 -34.53
CA GLN A 26 -2.13 7.90 -34.78
C GLN A 26 -1.32 8.39 -33.55
N MET A 27 -1.84 8.18 -32.34
CA MET A 27 -1.22 8.57 -31.08
C MET A 27 -0.80 7.39 -30.21
N CYS A 28 0.31 7.54 -29.50
CA CYS A 28 0.67 6.62 -28.42
C CYS A 28 -0.40 6.65 -27.33
N GLN A 29 -0.54 5.55 -26.56
CA GLN A 29 -1.56 5.41 -25.53
C GLN A 29 -1.56 6.58 -24.52
N LYS A 30 -0.38 7.10 -24.14
CA LYS A 30 -0.25 8.24 -23.21
C LYS A 30 -0.85 9.52 -23.81
N CYS A 31 -0.52 9.83 -25.06
CA CYS A 31 -1.05 11.02 -25.74
C CYS A 31 -2.55 10.89 -25.98
N TYR A 32 -3.01 9.72 -26.41
CA TYR A 32 -4.43 9.43 -26.59
C TYR A 32 -5.21 9.61 -25.28
N LYS A 33 -4.75 8.99 -24.18
CA LYS A 33 -5.43 9.11 -22.87
C LYS A 33 -5.50 10.54 -22.38
N ARG A 34 -4.43 11.32 -22.55
CA ARG A 34 -4.39 12.73 -22.14
C ARG A 34 -5.38 13.60 -22.91
N LEU A 35 -5.54 13.37 -24.21
CA LEU A 35 -6.34 14.25 -25.08
C LEU A 35 -7.79 13.81 -25.23
N TYR A 36 -8.05 12.50 -25.25
CA TYR A 36 -9.37 11.98 -25.64
C TYR A 36 -10.03 11.12 -24.57
N PHE A 37 -9.28 10.52 -23.65
CA PHE A 37 -9.90 9.67 -22.63
C PHE A 37 -10.50 10.53 -21.52
N LYS A 38 -11.83 10.67 -21.56
CA LYS A 38 -12.64 11.32 -20.53
C LYS A 38 -13.47 10.23 -19.84
N PRO A 39 -13.05 9.70 -18.67
CA PRO A 39 -13.79 8.66 -18.00
C PRO A 39 -15.18 9.17 -17.57
N LYS A 40 -16.20 8.31 -17.69
CA LYS A 40 -17.55 8.65 -17.23
C LYS A 40 -17.57 8.81 -15.71
N MET A 41 -18.13 9.92 -15.26
CA MET A 41 -18.36 10.20 -13.84
C MET A 41 -19.67 9.54 -13.42
N ILE A 42 -19.64 8.76 -12.34
CA ILE A 42 -20.79 8.00 -11.84
C ILE A 42 -20.79 8.09 -10.31
N ILE A 43 -21.97 8.08 -9.71
CA ILE A 43 -22.16 8.05 -8.25
C ILE A 43 -21.73 6.68 -7.72
N CYS A 44 -20.71 6.66 -6.85
CA CYS A 44 -20.19 5.44 -6.24
C CYS A 44 -21.24 4.76 -5.35
N LYS A 45 -21.50 3.46 -5.58
CA LYS A 45 -22.47 2.68 -4.78
C LYS A 45 -22.12 2.59 -3.29
N ASN A 46 -20.84 2.69 -2.93
CA ASN A 46 -20.39 2.56 -1.54
C ASN A 46 -20.27 3.90 -0.79
N CYS A 47 -19.73 4.95 -1.43
CA CYS A 47 -19.46 6.22 -0.74
C CYS A 47 -20.32 7.40 -1.21
N GLY A 48 -21.21 7.20 -2.19
CA GLY A 48 -22.10 8.24 -2.72
C GLY A 48 -21.40 9.37 -3.50
N ARG A 49 -20.06 9.40 -3.56
CA ARG A 49 -19.33 10.44 -4.29
C ARG A 49 -19.32 10.18 -5.78
N GLU A 50 -19.48 11.23 -6.57
CA GLU A 50 -19.32 11.19 -8.02
C GLU A 50 -17.85 11.12 -8.41
N ARG A 51 -17.44 10.00 -9.02
CA ARG A 51 -16.05 9.73 -9.41
C ARG A 51 -15.99 8.81 -10.64
N PRO A 52 -14.84 8.69 -11.32
CA PRO A 52 -14.61 7.59 -12.23
C PRO A 52 -14.67 6.25 -11.48
N HIS A 53 -15.40 5.29 -12.05
CA HIS A 53 -15.54 3.96 -11.47
C HIS A 53 -14.51 2.96 -11.99
N LYS A 54 -14.32 1.90 -11.21
CA LYS A 54 -13.70 0.64 -11.62
C LYS A 54 -14.82 -0.41 -11.79
N ALA A 55 -14.54 -1.67 -11.49
CA ALA A 55 -15.57 -2.71 -11.47
C ALA A 55 -16.60 -2.46 -10.34
N TYR A 56 -17.72 -3.19 -10.40
CA TYR A 56 -18.78 -3.23 -9.37
C TYR A 56 -19.49 -1.90 -9.07
N GLY A 57 -19.33 -0.88 -9.92
CA GLY A 57 -19.92 0.44 -9.66
C GLY A 57 -19.28 1.18 -8.48
N LEU A 58 -18.00 0.89 -8.22
CA LEU A 58 -17.23 1.48 -7.13
C LEU A 58 -16.20 2.48 -7.69
N CYS A 59 -16.01 3.59 -6.98
CA CYS A 59 -14.86 4.46 -7.25
C CYS A 59 -13.56 3.73 -6.93
N GLY A 60 -12.44 4.17 -7.52
CA GLY A 60 -11.14 3.52 -7.36
C GLY A 60 -10.73 3.29 -5.90
N THR A 61 -10.98 4.26 -5.01
CA THR A 61 -10.67 4.14 -3.58
C THR A 61 -11.50 3.05 -2.90
N CYS A 62 -12.83 3.03 -3.13
CA CYS A 62 -13.70 2.03 -2.53
C CYS A 62 -13.42 0.63 -3.09
N HIS A 63 -13.13 0.52 -4.38
CA HIS A 63 -12.76 -0.74 -5.01
C HIS A 63 -11.51 -1.35 -4.37
N ILE A 64 -10.45 -0.55 -4.18
CA ILE A 64 -9.22 -1.01 -3.52
C ILE A 64 -9.51 -1.40 -2.08
N LYS A 65 -10.23 -0.56 -1.32
CA LYS A 65 -10.55 -0.81 0.08
C LYS A 65 -11.34 -2.11 0.28
N LEU A 66 -12.29 -2.42 -0.61
CA LEU A 66 -13.16 -3.58 -0.47
C LEU A 66 -12.56 -4.87 -1.04
N HIS A 67 -11.80 -4.79 -2.14
CA HIS A 67 -11.36 -5.99 -2.88
C HIS A 67 -9.85 -6.23 -2.88
N HIS A 68 -9.04 -5.21 -2.58
CA HIS A 68 -7.58 -5.29 -2.70
C HIS A 68 -6.85 -4.73 -1.47
N TYR A 69 -7.52 -4.65 -0.32
CA TYR A 69 -6.92 -4.13 0.91
C TYR A 69 -5.67 -4.94 1.31
N GLU A 70 -5.81 -6.26 1.46
CA GLU A 70 -4.71 -7.15 1.84
C GLU A 70 -3.57 -7.15 0.82
N THR A 71 -3.89 -7.17 -0.48
CA THR A 71 -2.87 -7.13 -1.55
C THR A 71 -2.09 -5.81 -1.53
N THR A 72 -2.80 -4.69 -1.35
CA THR A 72 -2.18 -3.36 -1.25
C THR A 72 -1.31 -3.26 -0.01
N LYS A 73 -1.79 -3.80 1.12
CA LYS A 73 -1.06 -3.88 2.38
C LYS A 73 0.23 -4.69 2.21
N ALA A 74 0.15 -5.90 1.66
CA ALA A 74 1.31 -6.76 1.39
C ALA A 74 2.35 -6.07 0.49
N PHE A 75 1.91 -5.42 -0.59
CA PHE A 75 2.79 -4.68 -1.48
C PHE A 75 3.51 -3.54 -0.75
N ASN A 76 2.79 -2.75 0.06
CA ASN A 76 3.37 -1.64 0.79
C ASN A 76 4.40 -2.12 1.83
N TYR A 77 4.10 -3.17 2.61
CA TYR A 77 5.06 -3.70 3.58
C TYR A 77 6.31 -4.28 2.91
N ARG A 78 6.16 -4.98 1.78
CA ARG A 78 7.31 -5.43 1.02
C ARG A 78 8.14 -4.27 0.49
N LYS A 79 7.49 -3.23 -0.04
CA LYS A 79 8.18 -2.07 -0.64
C LYS A 79 8.95 -1.25 0.40
N TRP A 80 8.36 -1.00 1.57
CA TRP A 80 8.89 -0.05 2.55
C TRP A 80 9.66 -0.71 3.69
N HIS A 81 9.30 -1.94 4.04
CA HIS A 81 9.88 -2.66 5.17
C HIS A 81 10.59 -3.96 4.76
N ASN A 82 10.56 -4.33 3.49
CA ASN A 82 11.15 -5.58 2.98
C ASN A 82 10.72 -6.84 3.74
N ILE A 83 9.48 -6.87 4.26
CA ILE A 83 8.92 -8.03 4.97
C ILE A 83 7.79 -8.70 4.19
N SER A 84 7.60 -9.98 4.45
CA SER A 84 6.45 -10.75 3.94
C SER A 84 5.16 -10.38 4.68
N LEU A 85 4.01 -10.64 4.05
CA LEU A 85 2.70 -10.47 4.69
C LEU A 85 2.53 -11.40 5.90
N GLU A 86 3.13 -12.59 5.85
CA GLU A 86 3.10 -13.57 6.93
C GLU A 86 3.86 -13.07 8.16
N LEU A 87 5.09 -12.58 7.98
CA LEU A 87 5.88 -11.98 9.06
C LEU A 87 5.15 -10.77 9.66
N TYR A 88 4.58 -9.91 8.80
CA TYR A 88 3.76 -8.80 9.26
C TYR A 88 2.59 -9.27 10.14
N ARG A 89 1.82 -10.28 9.70
CA ARG A 89 0.70 -10.85 10.47
C ARG A 89 1.16 -11.48 11.78
N GLN A 90 2.30 -12.17 11.79
CA GLN A 90 2.88 -12.76 12.99
C GLN A 90 3.22 -11.68 14.02
N LYS A 91 3.97 -10.64 13.59
CA LYS A 91 4.40 -9.55 14.46
C LYS A 91 3.23 -8.69 14.93
N THR A 92 2.19 -8.53 14.10
CA THR A 92 0.98 -7.75 14.43
C THR A 92 -0.20 -8.60 14.92
N LYS A 93 0.03 -9.86 15.32
CA LYS A 93 -1.04 -10.73 15.82
C LYS A 93 -1.63 -10.23 17.15
N LYS A 94 -0.77 -9.69 18.01
CA LYS A 94 -1.15 -9.13 19.31
C LYS A 94 -0.14 -8.06 19.73
N CYS A 95 -0.59 -7.13 20.56
CA CYS A 95 0.29 -6.16 21.20
C CYS A 95 1.25 -6.89 22.12
N PHE A 96 2.54 -6.60 21.94
CA PHE A 96 3.61 -7.17 22.75
C PHE A 96 3.40 -6.89 24.23
N LEU A 97 2.95 -5.68 24.62
CA LEU A 97 2.78 -5.28 26.02
C LEU A 97 1.52 -5.84 26.68
N CYS A 98 0.33 -5.51 26.16
CA CYS A 98 -0.94 -5.87 26.82
C CYS A 98 -1.69 -7.05 26.21
N GLY A 99 -1.23 -7.61 25.08
CA GLY A 99 -1.89 -8.74 24.42
C GLY A 99 -3.12 -8.40 23.57
N PHE A 100 -3.52 -7.12 23.45
CA PHE A 100 -4.61 -6.69 22.56
C PHE A 100 -4.40 -7.16 21.11
N ASP A 101 -5.41 -7.73 20.46
CA ASP A 101 -5.26 -8.53 19.24
C ASP A 101 -6.12 -8.07 18.03
N LYS A 102 -6.86 -6.97 18.15
CA LYS A 102 -7.74 -6.49 17.06
C LYS A 102 -7.04 -5.57 16.07
N ILE A 103 -6.41 -4.51 16.59
CA ILE A 103 -5.69 -3.50 15.81
C ILE A 103 -4.31 -3.37 16.43
N VAL A 104 -3.31 -3.86 15.72
CA VAL A 104 -1.91 -3.86 16.16
C VAL A 104 -1.07 -3.40 14.98
N GLU A 105 -0.20 -2.43 15.25
CA GLU A 105 0.68 -1.81 14.29
C GLU A 105 2.10 -2.32 14.47
N LEU A 106 2.84 -2.37 13.37
CA LEU A 106 4.23 -2.76 13.37
C LEU A 106 5.08 -1.58 13.86
N HIS A 107 6.02 -1.85 14.75
CA HIS A 107 6.94 -0.85 15.31
C HIS A 107 8.38 -1.36 15.27
N HIS A 108 9.33 -0.47 14.96
CA HIS A 108 10.77 -0.73 15.01
C HIS A 108 11.29 -0.58 16.45
N ILE A 109 11.86 -1.64 17.03
CA ILE A 109 12.27 -1.67 18.45
C ILE A 109 13.37 -0.62 18.73
N ASP A 110 14.35 -0.51 17.83
CA ASP A 110 15.46 0.44 17.94
C ASP A 110 15.11 1.88 17.51
N SER A 111 13.86 2.13 17.09
CA SER A 111 13.42 3.39 16.48
C SER A 111 14.16 3.81 15.20
N ASP A 112 15.01 2.95 14.63
CA ASP A 112 15.64 3.18 13.33
C ASP A 112 14.76 2.62 12.20
N HIS A 113 14.09 3.54 11.50
CA HIS A 113 13.21 3.20 10.37
C HIS A 113 13.94 2.57 9.16
N LYS A 114 15.28 2.57 9.13
CA LYS A 114 16.07 1.90 8.10
C LYS A 114 16.42 0.46 8.47
N ASN A 115 16.42 0.12 9.77
CA ASN A 115 16.71 -1.23 10.23
C ASN A 115 15.48 -2.14 10.06
N ASN A 116 15.35 -2.73 8.88
CA ASN A 116 14.25 -3.62 8.53
C ASN A 116 14.53 -5.11 8.85
N ALA A 117 15.41 -5.40 9.80
CA ALA A 117 15.65 -6.77 10.26
C ALA A 117 14.34 -7.36 10.85
N PRO A 118 13.95 -8.61 10.52
CA PRO A 118 12.73 -9.24 11.03
C PRO A 118 12.56 -9.19 12.55
N ASP A 119 13.66 -9.29 13.30
CA ASP A 119 13.65 -9.29 14.76
C ASP A 119 13.60 -7.90 15.37
N ASN A 120 13.88 -6.85 14.59
CA ASN A 120 13.73 -5.45 15.01
C ASN A 120 12.27 -4.99 14.97
N PHE A 121 11.33 -5.86 14.61
CA PHE A 121 9.90 -5.53 14.61
C PHE A 121 9.16 -6.10 15.80
N MET A 122 8.22 -5.31 16.33
CA MET A 122 7.23 -5.74 17.30
C MET A 122 5.83 -5.21 16.95
N GLY A 123 4.80 -5.87 17.49
CA GLY A 123 3.42 -5.38 17.39
C GLY A 123 3.03 -4.55 18.59
N LEU A 124 2.50 -3.34 18.38
CA LEU A 124 1.93 -2.49 19.44
C LEU A 124 0.49 -2.11 19.10
N CYS A 125 -0.41 -2.11 20.10
CA CYS A 125 -1.75 -1.54 19.88
C CYS A 125 -1.65 -0.01 19.75
N PRO A 126 -2.66 0.67 19.17
CA PRO A 126 -2.63 2.12 18.96
C PRO A 126 -2.29 2.93 20.21
N ASN A 127 -2.76 2.50 21.38
CA ASN A 127 -2.48 3.19 22.64
C ASN A 127 -1.00 3.09 23.02
N HIS A 128 -0.44 1.87 23.11
CA HIS A 128 0.98 1.71 23.45
C HIS A 128 1.91 2.28 22.38
N HIS A 129 1.54 2.17 21.10
CA HIS A 129 2.30 2.78 20.01
C HIS A 129 2.34 4.30 20.15
N LYS A 130 1.19 4.93 20.44
CA LYS A 130 1.11 6.37 20.65
C LYS A 130 1.83 6.81 21.91
N MET A 131 1.69 6.08 23.02
CA MET A 131 2.38 6.37 24.28
C MET A 131 3.90 6.27 24.16
N LEU A 132 4.41 5.32 23.39
CA LEU A 132 5.85 5.19 23.13
C LEU A 132 6.43 6.42 22.41
N HIS A 133 5.65 7.04 21.52
CA HIS A 133 6.02 8.27 20.83
C HIS A 133 5.61 9.55 21.57
N ASP A 134 4.98 9.44 22.75
CA ASP A 134 4.61 10.58 23.58
C ASP A 134 5.67 10.79 24.66
N ILE A 135 6.25 11.99 24.71
CA ILE A 135 7.35 12.31 25.65
C ILE A 135 6.98 12.07 27.11
N ARG A 136 5.70 12.14 27.48
CA ARG A 136 5.23 11.94 28.86
C ARG A 136 5.25 10.49 29.32
N TYR A 137 5.16 9.55 28.36
CA TYR A 137 4.97 8.12 28.64
C TYR A 137 6.06 7.25 27.98
N SER A 138 6.86 7.80 27.06
CA SER A 138 7.90 7.07 26.32
C SER A 138 8.80 6.24 27.23
N ASP A 139 9.33 6.82 28.31
CA ASP A 139 10.28 6.14 29.19
C ASP A 139 9.63 5.00 29.97
N GLU A 140 8.39 5.20 30.43
CA GLU A 140 7.59 4.16 31.05
C GLU A 140 7.38 2.99 30.09
N ILE A 141 6.97 3.27 28.85
CA ILE A 141 6.69 2.24 27.85
C ILE A 141 7.98 1.52 27.41
N LYS A 142 9.09 2.23 27.21
CA LYS A 142 10.40 1.63 26.89
C LYS A 142 10.84 0.68 27.98
N LYS A 143 10.72 1.08 29.25
CA LYS A 143 11.05 0.21 30.39
C LYS A 143 10.19 -1.05 30.41
N GLN A 144 8.88 -0.94 30.18
CA GLN A 144 8.00 -2.11 30.08
C GLN A 144 8.40 -3.05 28.92
N ILE A 145 8.80 -2.49 27.78
CA ILE A 145 9.29 -3.27 26.63
C ILE A 145 10.56 -4.03 27.02
N GLU A 146 11.56 -3.35 27.59
CA GLU A 146 12.83 -3.97 28.00
C GLU A 146 12.62 -5.08 29.03
N GLU A 147 11.80 -4.85 30.05
CA GLU A 147 11.48 -5.83 31.08
C GLU A 147 10.81 -7.07 30.49
N LYS A 148 9.95 -6.90 29.48
CA LYS A 148 9.25 -8.00 28.84
C LYS A 148 10.14 -8.77 27.86
N LEU A 149 11.05 -8.08 27.17
CA LEU A 149 12.07 -8.72 26.33
C LEU A 149 13.02 -9.60 27.15
N LYS A 150 13.40 -9.18 28.37
CA LYS A 150 14.23 -9.99 29.28
C LYS A 150 13.54 -11.25 29.81
N LYS A 151 12.21 -11.30 29.76
CA LYS A 151 11.38 -12.42 30.23
C LYS A 151 10.95 -13.37 29.11
N SER A 152 11.23 -13.03 27.85
CA SER A 152 10.83 -13.79 26.65
C SER A 152 11.99 -14.64 26.16
#